data_AF-A0A1V4M8P7-F1
#
_entry.id   AF-A0A1V4M8P7-F1
#
_cell.length_a   1.000
_cell.length_b   1.000
_cell.length_c   1.000
_cell.angle_alpha   90.00
_cell.angle_beta   90.00
_cell.angle_gamma   90.00
#
_symmetry.space_group_name_H-M   'P 1'
#
loop_
_entity.id
_entity.type
_entity.pdbx_description
1 polymer ?
#
loop_
_entity_poly.entity_id
_entity_poly.type
_entity_poly.pdbx_seq_one_letter_code
_entity_poly.pdbx_strand_id
1 'polypeptide(L)'
;MLKKISGKNYFVALVLLIIVAVLLVITAFTITAFIPDALGHKPYQYEINSVCQTEPWSIETENLTVILPSGGTLVNLNETDHDKSLLLLGNGIYRQNGIKQDDETIGGLFMVISHDFFDQIRGNNIFTPVTDESELETVYRTVEKQMGIPIIWQDTIPIIFHPRDSLVYYYFISPTGEPQLPPQVNTSWPNIAGSFMIYSIFVAISLVIMTIFSLDHHYTRYWQKIRETRPGFLSMLMIPLLAVLITASEVIIKINGFLDYYTFFGYAAAVITLFVLWKFNKIYYLDFGLRRERAGRGYFLALIAAVLVIGATRGLPGGINFAGLKTVVDFVLIFLLIGLPREMFWRGFIQTFLCRRYGPNISLILTVLLVAAARLAIIIITEPWMIDYPYTYVEVAVLVPGAALVLGFLYQRTENSLAGAFLHSIIIFLPEYIFY
;
A
#
# COMPACT_ATOMS: atom_id res chain seq x y z
N MET A 1 20.38 -25.67 0.17
CA MET A 1 20.56 -26.41 1.45
C MET A 1 19.30 -27.18 1.84
N LEU A 2 18.16 -26.52 2.08
CA LEU A 2 16.87 -27.16 2.43
C LEU A 2 16.44 -28.30 1.49
N LYS A 3 16.54 -28.12 0.16
CA LYS A 3 16.21 -29.18 -0.82
C LYS A 3 17.09 -30.44 -0.73
N LYS A 4 18.32 -30.28 -0.20
CA LYS A 4 19.30 -31.35 0.03
C LYS A 4 19.01 -32.08 1.36
N ILE A 5 18.42 -31.37 2.33
CA ILE A 5 18.01 -31.89 3.64
C ILE A 5 16.64 -32.57 3.53
N SER A 6 15.67 -31.97 2.84
CA SER A 6 14.32 -32.53 2.65
C SER A 6 14.35 -33.82 1.83
N GLY A 7 15.29 -33.96 0.88
CA GLY A 7 15.52 -35.21 0.16
C GLY A 7 16.15 -36.33 0.99
N LYS A 8 16.63 -36.04 2.21
CA LYS A 8 17.20 -37.03 3.14
C LYS A 8 16.30 -37.28 4.37
N ASN A 9 15.67 -36.23 4.91
CA ASN A 9 14.74 -36.33 6.03
C ASN A 9 13.75 -35.15 6.02
N TYR A 10 12.52 -35.43 5.59
CA TYR A 10 11.44 -34.44 5.50
C TYR A 10 11.09 -33.83 6.86
N PHE A 11 11.05 -34.66 7.91
CA PHE A 11 10.71 -34.23 9.26
C PHE A 11 11.71 -33.21 9.79
N VAL A 12 13.01 -33.43 9.57
CA VAL A 12 14.06 -32.48 9.98
C VAL A 12 13.91 -31.13 9.25
N ALA A 13 13.62 -31.15 7.95
CA ALA A 13 13.39 -29.92 7.19
C ALA A 13 12.16 -29.14 7.70
N LEU A 14 11.07 -29.86 8.01
CA LEU A 14 9.86 -29.28 8.60
C LEU A 14 10.14 -28.64 9.97
N VAL A 15 10.79 -29.37 10.88
CA VAL A 15 11.13 -28.88 12.22
C VAL A 15 12.01 -27.63 12.15
N LEU A 16 13.03 -27.61 11.27
CA LEU A 16 13.87 -26.44 11.07
C LEU A 16 13.08 -25.22 10.56
N LEU A 17 12.18 -25.42 9.60
CA LEU A 17 11.35 -24.34 9.07
C LEU A 17 10.37 -23.80 10.12
N ILE A 18 9.80 -24.66 10.97
CA ILE A 18 8.94 -24.24 12.08
C ILE A 18 9.75 -23.42 13.09
N ILE A 19 10.96 -23.87 13.47
CA ILE A 19 11.84 -23.10 14.37
C ILE A 19 12.13 -21.71 13.78
N VAL A 20 12.47 -21.64 12.50
CA VAL A 20 12.71 -20.35 11.81
C VAL A 20 11.45 -19.48 11.83
N ALA A 21 10.27 -20.05 11.55
CA ALA A 21 9.01 -19.29 11.59
C ALA A 21 8.73 -18.73 12.99
N VAL A 22 8.91 -19.53 14.05
CA VAL A 22 8.73 -19.12 15.44
C VAL A 22 9.69 -17.99 15.80
N LEU A 23 10.97 -18.10 15.44
CA LEU A 23 11.97 -17.06 15.69
C LEU A 23 11.63 -15.74 14.97
N LEU A 24 11.14 -15.82 13.72
CA LEU A 24 10.70 -14.64 12.99
C LEU A 24 9.49 -13.97 13.65
N VAL A 25 8.50 -14.75 14.11
CA VAL A 25 7.32 -14.23 14.82
C VAL A 25 7.72 -13.57 16.14
N ILE A 26 8.60 -14.19 16.93
CA ILE A 26 9.11 -13.61 18.18
C ILE A 26 9.85 -12.30 17.88
N THR A 27 10.69 -12.27 16.84
CA THR A 27 11.40 -11.05 16.43
C THR A 27 10.44 -9.95 16.02
N ALA A 28 9.41 -10.26 15.22
CA ALA A 28 8.38 -9.29 14.85
C ALA A 28 7.68 -8.71 16.08
N PHE A 29 7.23 -9.57 17.01
CA PHE A 29 6.56 -9.15 18.24
C PHE A 29 7.46 -8.28 19.13
N THR A 30 8.74 -8.63 19.21
CA THR A 30 9.74 -7.87 19.97
C THR A 30 9.92 -6.48 19.36
N ILE A 31 10.07 -6.38 18.03
CA ILE A 31 10.21 -5.09 17.34
C ILE A 31 8.95 -4.24 17.55
N THR A 32 7.74 -4.80 17.41
CA THR A 32 6.49 -4.04 17.66
C THR A 32 6.36 -3.56 19.09
N ALA A 33 6.85 -4.33 20.06
CA ALA A 33 6.77 -3.96 21.47
C ALA A 33 7.70 -2.78 21.80
N PHE A 34 8.85 -2.68 21.13
CA PHE A 34 9.81 -1.59 21.33
C PHE A 34 9.55 -0.38 20.42
N ILE A 35 8.94 -0.60 19.24
CA ILE A 35 8.66 0.43 18.23
C ILE A 35 7.21 0.23 17.76
N PRO A 36 6.21 0.67 18.54
CA PRO A 36 4.80 0.46 18.19
C PRO A 36 4.41 1.14 16.87
N ASP A 37 5.03 2.28 16.57
CA ASP A 37 4.77 3.08 15.36
C ASP A 37 5.37 2.47 14.08
N ALA A 38 6.06 1.32 14.20
CA ALA A 38 6.57 0.58 13.05
C ALA A 38 5.44 -0.01 12.18
N LEU A 39 4.26 -0.23 12.76
CA LEU A 39 3.08 -0.73 12.06
C LEU A 39 2.24 0.44 11.53
N GLY A 40 1.87 0.37 10.25
CA GLY A 40 0.93 1.31 9.67
C GLY A 40 -0.48 1.17 10.24
N HIS A 41 -1.24 2.25 10.20
CA HIS A 41 -2.63 2.33 10.63
C HIS A 41 -3.58 2.40 9.43
N LYS A 42 -4.86 2.11 9.67
CA LYS A 42 -5.91 2.38 8.67
C LYS A 42 -5.98 3.90 8.41
N PRO A 43 -6.12 4.34 7.15
CA PRO A 43 -6.35 5.75 6.84
C PRO A 43 -7.52 6.32 7.63
N TYR A 44 -7.37 7.57 8.07
CA TYR A 44 -8.42 8.30 8.76
C TYR A 44 -9.57 8.67 7.81
N GLN A 45 -10.78 8.63 8.33
CA GLN A 45 -11.94 9.28 7.71
C GLN A 45 -12.02 10.66 8.32
N TYR A 46 -11.78 11.69 7.51
CA TYR A 46 -11.84 13.07 7.96
C TYR A 46 -13.29 13.55 7.85
N GLU A 47 -13.97 13.65 8.99
CA GLU A 47 -15.33 14.17 9.12
C GLU A 47 -15.32 15.40 10.02
N ILE A 48 -16.07 16.43 9.64
CA ILE A 48 -16.10 17.67 10.43
C ILE A 48 -16.89 17.41 11.72
N ASN A 49 -16.17 17.34 12.84
CA ASN A 49 -16.73 17.17 14.17
C ASN A 49 -17.23 18.51 14.73
N SER A 50 -16.46 19.58 14.51
CA SER A 50 -16.79 20.92 14.99
C SER A 50 -16.06 22.00 14.20
N VAL A 51 -16.71 23.14 14.01
CA VAL A 51 -16.12 24.37 13.45
C VAL A 51 -16.25 25.47 14.48
N CYS A 52 -15.12 26.04 14.90
CA CYS A 52 -15.08 27.05 15.95
C CYS A 52 -14.23 28.24 15.52
N GLN A 53 -14.65 29.45 15.88
CA GLN A 53 -13.79 30.63 15.89
C GLN A 53 -12.92 30.63 17.15
N THR A 54 -11.68 31.03 16.98
CA THR A 54 -10.68 31.15 18.05
C THR A 54 -10.45 32.61 18.39
N GLU A 55 -10.14 32.89 19.65
CA GLU A 55 -9.46 34.11 20.05
C GLU A 55 -8.04 34.18 19.44
N PRO A 56 -7.32 35.32 19.56
CA PRO A 56 -5.93 35.41 19.14
C PRO A 56 -5.10 34.26 19.72
N TRP A 57 -4.50 33.46 18.85
CA TRP A 57 -3.88 32.20 19.24
C TRP A 57 -2.47 32.08 18.68
N SER A 58 -1.56 31.57 19.50
CA SER A 58 -0.19 31.27 19.12
C SER A 58 0.11 29.80 19.38
N ILE A 59 0.60 29.11 18.35
CA ILE A 59 1.08 27.73 18.44
C ILE A 59 2.59 27.79 18.25
N GLU A 60 3.34 27.31 19.24
CA GLU A 60 4.80 27.26 19.18
C GLU A 60 5.29 25.83 19.41
N THR A 61 6.09 25.35 18.47
CA THR A 61 6.83 24.09 18.54
C THR A 61 8.29 24.34 18.13
N GLU A 62 9.14 23.33 18.23
CA GLU A 62 10.55 23.43 17.81
C GLU A 62 10.70 23.90 16.35
N ASN A 63 9.81 23.42 15.46
CA ASN A 63 9.96 23.60 14.00
C ASN A 63 8.85 24.45 13.37
N LEU A 64 7.80 24.79 14.11
CA LEU A 64 6.64 25.52 13.61
C LEU A 64 6.18 26.55 14.64
N THR A 65 6.05 27.79 14.19
CA THR A 65 5.42 28.88 14.93
C THR A 65 4.28 29.45 14.10
N VAL A 66 3.08 29.49 14.67
CA VAL A 66 1.90 30.11 14.07
C VAL A 66 1.37 31.15 15.03
N ILE A 67 1.19 32.38 14.55
CA ILE A 67 0.62 33.46 15.36
C ILE A 67 -0.57 34.03 14.58
N LEU A 68 -1.77 33.86 15.12
CA LEU A 68 -3.03 34.39 14.61
C LEU A 68 -3.47 35.59 15.47
N PRO A 69 -3.03 36.82 15.17
CA PRO A 69 -3.27 37.97 16.03
C PRO A 69 -4.74 38.38 16.11
N SER A 70 -5.54 38.05 15.09
CA SER A 70 -6.97 38.33 15.02
C SER A 70 -7.83 37.10 15.37
N GLY A 71 -7.20 35.99 15.75
CA GLY A 71 -7.85 34.67 15.80
C GLY A 71 -8.01 34.04 14.40
N GLY A 72 -8.73 32.94 14.35
CA GLY A 72 -9.01 32.20 13.12
C GLY A 72 -10.15 31.21 13.28
N THR A 73 -10.34 30.35 12.29
CA THR A 73 -11.34 29.29 12.28
C THR A 73 -10.64 27.95 12.46
N LEU A 74 -10.92 27.28 13.58
CA LEU A 74 -10.44 25.94 13.90
C LEU A 74 -11.51 24.92 13.55
N VAL A 75 -11.13 23.96 12.71
CA VAL A 75 -11.98 22.86 12.27
C VAL A 75 -11.40 21.56 12.82
N ASN A 76 -12.19 20.83 13.59
CA ASN A 76 -11.83 19.50 14.07
C ASN A 76 -12.31 18.47 13.05
N LEU A 77 -11.39 17.73 12.45
CA LEU A 77 -11.62 16.84 11.31
C LEU A 77 -11.59 15.36 11.66
N ASN A 78 -10.95 14.99 12.75
CA ASN A 78 -10.95 13.62 13.23
C ASN A 78 -10.43 13.63 14.67
N GLU A 79 -11.06 12.83 15.52
CA GLU A 79 -10.70 12.67 16.92
C GLU A 79 -10.68 11.18 17.23
N THR A 80 -9.48 10.65 17.45
CA THR A 80 -9.27 9.27 17.94
C THR A 80 -9.01 9.30 19.44
N ASP A 81 -8.79 8.15 20.06
CA ASP A 81 -8.43 8.09 21.49
C ASP A 81 -7.07 8.77 21.80
N HIS A 82 -6.22 9.00 20.80
CA HIS A 82 -4.87 9.52 20.99
C HIS A 82 -4.56 10.80 20.20
N ASP A 83 -5.19 10.98 19.04
CA ASP A 83 -4.84 12.06 18.11
C ASP A 83 -6.05 12.91 17.70
N LYS A 84 -5.76 14.18 17.41
CA LYS A 84 -6.67 15.13 16.78
C LYS A 84 -6.12 15.62 15.46
N SER A 85 -6.95 15.60 14.43
CA SER A 85 -6.68 16.23 13.15
C SER A 85 -7.39 17.57 13.09
N LEU A 86 -6.62 18.64 12.92
CA LEU A 86 -7.09 20.01 12.99
C LEU A 86 -6.76 20.74 11.69
N LEU A 87 -7.70 21.57 11.26
CA LEU A 87 -7.52 22.53 10.20
C LEU A 87 -7.70 23.93 10.78
N LEU A 88 -6.65 24.72 10.74
CA LEU A 88 -6.62 26.10 11.23
C LEU A 88 -6.59 27.05 10.03
N LEU A 89 -7.64 27.84 9.87
CA LEU A 89 -7.77 28.83 8.80
C LEU A 89 -7.66 30.23 9.39
N GLY A 90 -6.84 31.08 8.80
CA GLY A 90 -6.69 32.45 9.30
C GLY A 90 -5.46 33.14 8.78
N ASN A 91 -5.54 34.47 8.73
CA ASN A 91 -4.41 35.31 8.38
C ASN A 91 -3.52 35.47 9.62
N GLY A 92 -2.24 35.19 9.46
CA GLY A 92 -1.28 35.26 10.55
C GLY A 92 0.15 35.14 10.10
N ILE A 93 1.05 35.07 11.08
CA ILE A 93 2.48 34.91 10.86
C ILE A 93 2.80 33.43 11.00
N TYR A 94 3.24 32.83 9.89
CA TYR A 94 3.66 31.44 9.85
C TYR A 94 5.19 31.37 9.74
N ARG A 95 5.84 30.64 10.65
CA ARG A 95 7.28 30.39 10.60
C ARG A 95 7.57 28.91 10.64
N GLN A 96 8.47 28.47 9.78
CA GLN A 96 9.00 27.11 9.76
C GLN A 96 10.49 27.18 10.02
N ASN A 97 10.97 26.43 11.02
CA ASN A 97 12.38 26.43 11.44
C ASN A 97 12.93 27.85 11.68
N GLY A 98 12.10 28.74 12.25
CA GLY A 98 12.42 30.15 12.49
C GLY A 98 12.38 31.06 11.26
N ILE A 99 12.21 30.52 10.04
CA ILE A 99 12.10 31.29 8.80
C ILE A 99 10.65 31.66 8.58
N LYS A 100 10.38 32.97 8.42
CA LYS A 100 9.05 33.48 8.10
C LYS A 100 8.67 33.04 6.69
N GLN A 101 7.50 32.40 6.57
CA GLN A 101 6.92 32.06 5.28
C GLN A 101 6.21 33.28 4.66
N ASP A 102 6.03 33.28 3.35
CA ASP A 102 5.42 34.43 2.67
C ASP A 102 3.91 34.49 2.98
N ASP A 103 3.52 35.47 3.80
CA ASP A 103 2.18 35.57 4.40
C ASP A 103 1.05 35.60 3.35
N GLU A 104 1.32 36.11 2.13
CA GLU A 104 0.31 36.19 1.07
C GLU A 104 -0.04 34.83 0.44
N THR A 105 0.82 33.82 0.65
CA THR A 105 0.64 32.50 0.06
C THR A 105 -0.03 31.50 0.99
N ILE A 106 -0.17 31.82 2.29
CA ILE A 106 -0.69 30.92 3.32
C ILE A 106 -2.03 31.44 3.85
N GLY A 107 -3.08 30.66 3.63
CA GLY A 107 -4.42 30.86 4.20
C GLY A 107 -4.71 30.01 5.44
N GLY A 108 -3.85 29.03 5.76
CA GLY A 108 -4.05 28.16 6.92
C GLY A 108 -3.01 27.06 7.10
N LEU A 109 -3.31 26.15 8.02
CA LEU A 109 -2.48 25.03 8.43
C LEU A 109 -3.36 23.80 8.67
N PHE A 110 -3.03 22.67 8.05
CA PHE A 110 -3.50 21.36 8.48
C PHE A 110 -2.47 20.75 9.43
N MET A 111 -2.91 20.15 10.53
CA MET A 111 -2.04 19.47 11.48
C MET A 111 -2.69 18.25 12.12
N VAL A 112 -1.89 17.24 12.41
CA VAL A 112 -2.25 16.11 13.26
C VAL A 112 -1.38 16.16 14.50
N ILE A 113 -2.03 16.14 15.66
CA ILE A 113 -1.39 16.29 16.95
C ILE A 113 -1.99 15.34 17.98
N SER A 114 -1.23 15.04 19.04
CA SER A 114 -1.76 14.28 20.17
C SER A 114 -2.75 15.11 21.00
N HIS A 115 -3.68 14.44 21.69
CA HIS A 115 -4.61 15.09 22.64
C HIS A 115 -3.88 15.91 23.70
N ASP A 116 -2.85 15.32 24.32
CA ASP A 116 -2.08 15.98 25.37
C ASP A 116 -1.42 17.27 24.85
N PHE A 117 -0.91 17.24 23.61
CA PHE A 117 -0.31 18.41 23.00
C PHE A 117 -1.37 19.46 22.65
N PHE A 118 -2.53 19.04 22.13
CA PHE A 118 -3.65 19.96 21.86
C PHE A 118 -4.07 20.72 23.11
N ASP A 119 -4.24 20.03 24.24
CA ASP A 119 -4.64 20.66 25.50
C ASP A 119 -3.58 21.66 26.01
N GLN A 120 -2.30 21.34 25.82
CA GLN A 120 -1.19 22.26 26.12
C GLN A 120 -1.24 23.53 25.27
N ILE A 121 -1.38 23.40 23.94
CA ILE A 121 -1.39 24.57 23.02
C ILE A 121 -2.69 25.36 23.10
N ARG A 122 -3.81 24.69 23.38
CA ARG A 122 -5.11 25.34 23.59
C ARG A 122 -5.03 26.27 24.80
N GLY A 123 -4.48 25.79 25.91
CA GLY A 123 -4.42 26.53 27.16
C GLY A 123 -5.79 27.07 27.57
N ASN A 124 -5.88 28.39 27.74
CA ASN A 124 -7.12 29.07 28.15
C ASN A 124 -7.93 29.64 26.96
N ASN A 125 -7.59 29.30 25.71
CA ASN A 125 -8.32 29.83 24.56
C ASN A 125 -9.76 29.32 24.53
N ILE A 126 -10.67 30.27 24.28
CA ILE A 126 -12.10 29.99 24.12
C ILE A 126 -12.36 29.71 22.65
N PHE A 127 -13.07 28.61 22.39
CA PHE A 127 -13.52 28.22 21.06
C PHE A 127 -15.03 28.42 20.98
N THR A 128 -15.46 29.34 20.12
CA THR A 128 -16.88 29.66 19.94
C THR A 128 -17.38 28.99 18.66
N PRO A 129 -18.43 28.16 18.70
CA PRO A 129 -18.97 27.52 17.50
C PRO A 129 -19.37 28.54 16.43
N VAL A 130 -19.01 28.27 15.17
CA VAL A 130 -19.42 29.11 14.04
C VAL A 130 -20.86 28.81 13.67
N THR A 131 -21.69 29.85 13.58
CA THR A 131 -23.11 29.73 13.20
C THR A 131 -23.43 30.32 11.83
N ASP A 132 -22.47 31.03 11.19
CA ASP A 132 -22.66 31.61 9.86
C ASP A 132 -22.58 30.52 8.78
N GLU A 133 -23.68 30.31 8.06
CA GLU A 133 -23.78 29.30 6.99
C GLU A 133 -22.79 29.56 5.84
N SER A 134 -22.49 30.82 5.53
CA SER A 134 -21.59 31.17 4.42
C SER A 134 -20.12 30.85 4.73
N GLU A 135 -19.72 31.06 5.99
CA GLU A 135 -18.40 30.69 6.49
C GLU A 135 -18.27 29.15 6.54
N LEU A 136 -19.31 28.48 7.04
CA LEU A 136 -19.37 27.02 7.07
C LEU A 136 -19.23 26.40 5.67
N GLU A 137 -19.94 26.92 4.66
CA GLU A 137 -19.82 26.41 3.28
C GLU A 137 -18.39 26.55 2.74
N THR A 138 -17.72 27.67 3.05
CA THR A 138 -16.32 27.90 2.67
C THR A 138 -15.39 26.91 3.37
N VAL A 139 -15.64 26.63 4.65
CA VAL A 139 -14.92 25.61 5.41
C VAL A 139 -15.13 24.23 4.80
N TYR A 140 -16.37 23.81 4.53
CA TYR A 140 -16.68 22.51 3.91
C TYR A 140 -15.91 22.31 2.60
N ARG A 141 -15.96 23.31 1.70
CA ARG A 141 -15.21 23.27 0.42
C ARG A 141 -13.70 23.19 0.62
N THR A 142 -13.18 23.81 1.67
CA THR A 142 -11.75 23.75 1.99
C THR A 142 -11.37 22.38 2.53
N VAL A 143 -12.19 21.80 3.40
CA VAL A 143 -11.99 20.47 3.99
C VAL A 143 -11.99 19.38 2.92
N GLU A 144 -12.91 19.44 1.94
CA GLU A 144 -12.98 18.47 0.84
C GLU A 144 -11.70 18.42 -0.01
N LYS A 145 -10.90 19.49 -0.03
CA LYS A 145 -9.62 19.54 -0.74
C LYS A 145 -8.45 18.99 0.07
N GLN A 146 -8.64 18.76 1.37
CA GLN A 146 -7.56 18.32 2.23
C GLN A 146 -7.24 16.86 1.99
N MET A 147 -5.95 16.57 1.79
CA MET A 147 -5.47 15.22 1.55
C MET A 147 -5.27 14.41 2.84
N GLY A 148 -5.13 15.08 3.99
CA GLY A 148 -4.81 14.43 5.26
C GLY A 148 -3.39 13.82 5.29
N ILE A 149 -3.20 12.79 6.11
CA ILE A 149 -1.92 12.04 6.15
C ILE A 149 -1.78 11.24 4.86
N PRO A 150 -0.60 11.26 4.19
CA PRO A 150 -0.40 10.54 2.93
C PRO A 150 -0.64 9.04 3.10
N ILE A 151 -1.51 8.50 2.27
CA ILE A 151 -1.82 7.08 2.21
C ILE A 151 -0.74 6.39 1.39
N ILE A 152 -0.16 5.35 1.98
CA ILE A 152 0.80 4.47 1.34
C ILE A 152 0.11 3.18 0.92
N TRP A 153 0.59 2.61 -0.18
CA TRP A 153 0.13 1.33 -0.70
C TRP A 153 -1.37 1.29 -1.03
N GLN A 154 -1.87 2.42 -1.55
CA GLN A 154 -3.28 2.68 -1.85
C GLN A 154 -3.94 1.58 -2.69
N ASP A 155 -3.27 1.09 -3.73
CA ASP A 155 -3.82 0.11 -4.67
C ASP A 155 -3.93 -1.32 -4.10
N THR A 156 -3.67 -1.53 -2.80
CA THR A 156 -3.64 -2.86 -2.18
C THR A 156 -4.20 -2.82 -0.76
N ILE A 157 -3.37 -2.55 0.26
CA ILE A 157 -3.83 -2.35 1.63
C ILE A 157 -3.43 -0.92 1.98
N PRO A 158 -4.36 0.06 1.89
CA PRO A 158 -4.02 1.44 2.18
C PRO A 158 -3.64 1.56 3.65
N ILE A 159 -2.49 2.17 3.92
CA ILE A 159 -1.97 2.36 5.27
C ILE A 159 -1.40 3.76 5.42
N ILE A 160 -1.53 4.33 6.61
CA ILE A 160 -0.89 5.59 6.98
C ILE A 160 0.14 5.32 8.06
N PHE A 161 1.22 6.09 8.08
CA PHE A 161 2.21 6.06 9.15
C PHE A 161 2.22 7.43 9.80
N HIS A 162 2.11 7.46 11.11
CA HIS A 162 2.18 8.69 11.85
C HIS A 162 2.75 8.36 13.25
N PRO A 163 3.81 9.05 13.69
CA PRO A 163 4.39 8.83 15.02
C PRO A 163 3.42 9.27 16.12
N ARG A 164 3.49 8.66 17.31
CA ARG A 164 2.67 9.04 18.49
C ARG A 164 3.18 10.27 19.25
N ASP A 165 3.99 11.12 18.61
CA ASP A 165 4.59 12.28 19.23
C ASP A 165 3.66 13.52 19.19
N SER A 166 4.00 14.57 19.93
CA SER A 166 3.16 15.77 20.12
C SER A 166 2.63 16.41 18.82
N LEU A 167 3.53 16.87 17.94
CA LEU A 167 3.22 17.30 16.58
C LEU A 167 3.68 16.24 15.60
N VAL A 168 2.71 15.59 14.97
CA VAL A 168 2.92 14.40 14.18
C VAL A 168 3.20 14.76 12.71
N TYR A 169 2.37 15.65 12.18
CA TYR A 169 2.28 15.92 10.75
C TYR A 169 1.65 17.29 10.52
N TYR A 170 2.16 18.09 9.58
CA TYR A 170 1.50 19.32 9.15
C TYR A 170 1.82 19.71 7.71
N TYR A 171 0.96 20.52 7.11
CA TYR A 171 1.23 21.23 5.86
C TYR A 171 0.46 22.56 5.81
N PHE A 172 1.01 23.53 5.09
CA PHE A 172 0.36 24.83 4.89
C PHE A 172 -0.71 24.75 3.82
N ILE A 173 -1.69 25.63 3.89
CA ILE A 173 -2.82 25.68 2.97
C ILE A 173 -2.84 27.06 2.33
N SER A 174 -3.09 27.12 1.03
CA SER A 174 -3.23 28.38 0.32
C SER A 174 -4.52 29.12 0.70
N PRO A 175 -4.64 30.43 0.42
CA PRO A 175 -5.90 31.15 0.58
C PRO A 175 -7.08 30.56 -0.21
N THR A 176 -6.81 29.75 -1.24
CA THR A 176 -7.84 29.06 -2.05
C THR A 176 -8.22 27.68 -1.50
N GLY A 177 -7.63 27.28 -0.36
CA GLY A 177 -7.86 26.00 0.30
C GLY A 177 -7.04 24.83 -0.24
N GLU A 178 -6.04 25.08 -1.10
CA GLU A 178 -5.21 24.01 -1.68
C GLU A 178 -4.04 23.66 -0.74
N PRO A 179 -3.72 22.37 -0.54
CA PRO A 179 -2.58 21.95 0.27
C PRO A 179 -1.26 22.34 -0.41
N GLN A 180 -0.33 22.90 0.34
CA GLN A 180 1.04 23.15 -0.09
C GLN A 180 1.92 21.94 0.24
N LEU A 181 2.50 21.34 -0.80
CA LEU A 181 3.32 20.11 -0.70
C LEU A 181 4.80 20.43 -0.92
N PRO A 182 5.73 19.62 -0.36
CA PRO A 182 5.52 18.41 0.44
C PRO A 182 5.15 18.70 1.90
N PRO A 183 4.44 17.77 2.55
CA PRO A 183 4.11 17.92 3.96
C PRO A 183 5.34 17.74 4.86
N GLN A 184 5.25 18.25 6.08
CA GLN A 184 6.27 18.12 7.11
C GLN A 184 5.87 17.02 8.08
N VAL A 185 6.77 16.06 8.27
CA VAL A 185 6.55 14.89 9.13
C VAL A 185 7.65 14.82 10.17
N ASN A 186 7.26 14.84 11.44
CA ASN A 186 8.21 14.73 12.54
C ASN A 186 8.42 13.25 12.89
N THR A 187 9.07 12.49 11.99
CA THR A 187 9.32 11.06 12.21
C THR A 187 10.77 10.80 12.56
N SER A 188 10.99 9.90 13.53
CA SER A 188 12.32 9.44 13.89
C SER A 188 12.82 8.37 12.90
N TRP A 189 14.13 8.34 12.63
CA TRP A 189 14.77 7.28 11.84
C TRP A 189 14.50 5.85 12.37
N PRO A 190 14.50 5.60 13.69
CA PRO A 190 14.13 4.31 14.26
C PRO A 190 12.74 3.81 13.83
N ASN A 191 11.73 4.69 13.72
CA ASN A 191 10.39 4.30 13.32
C ASN A 191 10.36 3.80 11.87
N ILE A 192 10.99 4.55 10.95
CA ILE A 192 11.11 4.15 9.54
C ILE A 192 11.85 2.82 9.41
N ALA A 193 13.00 2.68 10.09
CA ALA A 193 13.79 1.44 10.07
C ALA A 193 13.01 0.26 10.67
N GLY A 194 12.24 0.51 11.73
CA GLY A 194 11.32 -0.44 12.34
C GLY A 194 10.28 -0.95 11.35
N SER A 195 9.61 -0.04 10.61
CA SER A 195 8.67 -0.40 9.55
C SER A 195 9.34 -1.24 8.45
N PHE A 196 10.52 -0.84 7.99
CA PHE A 196 11.29 -1.63 7.01
C PHE A 196 11.54 -3.06 7.49
N MET A 197 12.03 -3.21 8.73
CA MET A 197 12.35 -4.51 9.30
C MET A 197 11.10 -5.38 9.49
N ILE A 198 10.03 -4.81 10.04
CA ILE A 198 8.85 -5.59 10.39
C ILE A 198 8.13 -6.14 9.15
N TYR A 199 7.94 -5.32 8.12
CA TYR A 199 7.32 -5.77 6.88
C TYR A 199 8.21 -6.77 6.13
N SER A 200 9.54 -6.61 6.20
CA SER A 200 10.48 -7.61 5.66
C SER A 200 10.36 -8.95 6.38
N ILE A 201 10.20 -8.94 7.70
CA ILE A 201 9.99 -10.14 8.51
C ILE A 201 8.65 -10.80 8.16
N PHE A 202 7.57 -10.03 7.97
CA PHE A 202 6.28 -10.59 7.56
C PHE A 202 6.32 -11.25 6.18
N VAL A 203 7.04 -10.67 5.23
CA VAL A 203 7.30 -11.30 3.93
C VAL A 203 8.07 -12.61 4.11
N ALA A 204 9.12 -12.62 4.95
CA ALA A 204 9.88 -13.82 5.25
C ALA A 204 9.02 -14.92 5.91
N ILE A 205 8.19 -14.58 6.90
CA ILE A 205 7.24 -15.50 7.54
C ILE A 205 6.30 -16.11 6.49
N SER A 206 5.74 -15.28 5.62
CA SER A 206 4.84 -15.73 4.55
C SER A 206 5.53 -16.74 3.61
N LEU A 207 6.77 -16.46 3.20
CA LEU A 207 7.55 -17.38 2.36
C LEU A 207 7.92 -18.69 3.08
N VAL A 208 8.26 -18.63 4.38
CA VAL A 208 8.55 -19.82 5.19
C VAL A 208 7.30 -20.69 5.32
N ILE A 209 6.15 -20.10 5.64
CA ILE A 209 4.88 -20.81 5.75
C ILE A 209 4.48 -21.44 4.41
N MET A 210 4.56 -20.69 3.31
CA MET A 210 4.34 -21.25 1.98
C MET A 210 5.32 -22.38 1.68
N THR A 211 6.57 -22.29 2.12
CA THR A 211 7.57 -23.35 1.97
C THR A 211 7.18 -24.59 2.75
N ILE A 212 6.75 -24.46 4.01
CA ILE A 212 6.29 -25.57 4.86
C ILE A 212 5.15 -26.32 4.16
N PHE A 213 4.10 -25.61 3.75
CA PHE A 213 2.94 -26.22 3.10
C PHE A 213 3.19 -26.69 1.65
N SER A 214 4.35 -26.36 1.07
CA SER A 214 4.75 -26.80 -0.27
C SER A 214 6.04 -27.63 -0.27
N LEU A 215 6.43 -28.20 0.87
CA LEU A 215 7.62 -29.04 1.00
C LEU A 215 7.56 -30.26 0.07
N ASP A 216 6.40 -30.89 -0.07
CA ASP A 216 6.15 -32.04 -0.98
C ASP A 216 5.85 -31.64 -2.43
N HIS A 217 6.06 -30.36 -2.78
CA HIS A 217 5.77 -29.91 -4.12
C HIS A 217 6.76 -30.51 -5.13
N HIS A 218 6.24 -31.36 -6.01
CA HIS A 218 6.94 -31.81 -7.21
C HIS A 218 6.44 -31.04 -8.43
N TYR A 219 7.40 -30.50 -9.18
CA TYR A 219 7.13 -29.85 -10.45
C TYR A 219 6.51 -30.83 -11.43
N THR A 220 5.50 -30.38 -12.17
CA THR A 220 4.93 -31.22 -13.23
C THR A 220 5.93 -31.41 -14.36
N ARG A 221 5.85 -32.55 -15.07
CA ARG A 221 6.62 -32.79 -16.32
C ARG A 221 6.45 -31.64 -17.32
N TYR A 222 5.27 -31.06 -17.30
CA TYR A 222 4.92 -29.91 -18.11
C TYR A 222 5.74 -28.66 -17.73
N TRP A 223 5.87 -28.35 -16.44
CA TRP A 223 6.65 -27.19 -16.00
C TRP A 223 8.15 -27.35 -16.25
N GLN A 224 8.62 -28.60 -16.23
CA GLN A 224 9.96 -28.94 -16.71
C GLN A 224 10.11 -28.64 -18.21
N LYS A 225 9.15 -29.07 -19.04
CA LYS A 225 9.15 -28.80 -20.49
C LYS A 225 9.11 -27.30 -20.83
N ILE A 226 8.30 -26.51 -20.10
CA ILE A 226 8.30 -25.05 -20.30
C ILE A 226 9.69 -24.47 -20.07
N ARG A 227 10.41 -24.91 -19.03
CA ARG A 227 11.74 -24.37 -18.70
C ARG A 227 12.76 -24.68 -19.79
N GLU A 228 12.56 -25.74 -20.56
CA GLU A 228 13.42 -26.15 -21.66
C GLU A 228 13.14 -25.33 -22.93
N THR A 229 11.90 -24.87 -23.13
CA THR A 229 11.53 -24.04 -24.29
C THR A 229 11.99 -22.59 -24.12
N ARG A 230 12.93 -22.13 -24.94
CA ARG A 230 13.34 -20.72 -24.95
C ARG A 230 12.23 -19.84 -25.53
N PRO A 231 12.03 -18.63 -24.99
CA PRO A 231 11.04 -17.70 -25.53
C PRO A 231 11.49 -17.15 -26.88
N GLY A 232 10.54 -16.88 -27.77
CA GLY A 232 10.80 -16.31 -29.09
C GLY A 232 11.14 -14.82 -29.04
N PHE A 233 11.83 -14.30 -30.06
CA PHE A 233 12.22 -12.88 -30.14
C PHE A 233 11.03 -11.91 -30.01
N LEU A 234 9.88 -12.23 -30.64
CA LEU A 234 8.67 -11.41 -30.52
C LEU A 234 8.20 -11.27 -29.07
N SER A 235 8.21 -12.35 -28.28
CA SER A 235 7.83 -12.27 -26.86
C SER A 235 8.76 -11.37 -26.04
N MET A 236 10.03 -11.26 -26.43
CA MET A 236 11.01 -10.37 -25.79
C MET A 236 10.68 -8.89 -26.05
N LEU A 237 10.30 -8.55 -27.29
CA LEU A 237 9.87 -7.19 -27.66
C LEU A 237 8.54 -6.78 -27.00
N MET A 238 7.65 -7.75 -26.76
CA MET A 238 6.34 -7.47 -26.17
C MET A 238 6.40 -7.11 -24.69
N ILE A 239 7.43 -7.54 -23.96
CA ILE A 239 7.58 -7.22 -22.52
C ILE A 239 7.65 -5.70 -22.28
N PRO A 240 8.61 -4.96 -22.86
CA PRO A 240 8.68 -3.52 -22.65
C PRO A 240 7.46 -2.80 -23.21
N LEU A 241 6.93 -3.23 -24.36
CA LEU A 241 5.74 -2.61 -24.96
C LEU A 241 4.50 -2.72 -24.04
N LEU A 242 4.24 -3.92 -23.50
CA LEU A 242 3.10 -4.13 -22.61
C LEU A 242 3.32 -3.51 -21.24
N ALA A 243 4.56 -3.48 -20.73
CA ALA A 243 4.89 -2.77 -19.51
C ALA A 243 4.61 -1.26 -19.67
N VAL A 244 5.04 -0.64 -20.78
CA VAL A 244 4.73 0.76 -21.08
C VAL A 244 3.23 0.98 -21.21
N LEU A 245 2.49 0.10 -21.87
CA LEU A 245 1.04 0.20 -22.00
C LEU A 245 0.34 0.22 -20.63
N ILE A 246 0.72 -0.69 -19.73
CA ILE A 246 0.15 -0.79 -18.38
C ILE A 246 0.54 0.45 -17.55
N THR A 247 1.82 0.80 -17.50
CA THR A 247 2.28 1.97 -16.75
C THR A 247 1.62 3.26 -17.27
N ALA A 248 1.53 3.44 -18.59
CA ALA A 248 0.88 4.61 -19.18
C ALA A 248 -0.60 4.66 -18.83
N SER A 249 -1.31 3.52 -18.82
CA SER A 249 -2.71 3.48 -18.41
C SER A 249 -2.90 3.89 -16.95
N GLU A 250 -2.06 3.37 -16.03
CA GLU A 250 -2.13 3.71 -14.61
C GLU A 250 -1.83 5.20 -14.39
N VAL A 251 -0.84 5.76 -15.10
CA VAL A 251 -0.52 7.19 -15.09
C VAL A 251 -1.68 8.05 -15.59
N ILE A 252 -2.27 7.71 -16.74
CA ILE A 252 -3.39 8.48 -17.32
C ILE A 252 -4.58 8.51 -16.34
N ILE A 253 -4.87 7.39 -15.69
CA ILE A 253 -6.00 7.29 -14.75
C ILE A 253 -5.76 8.19 -13.53
N LYS A 254 -4.57 8.11 -12.94
CA LYS A 254 -4.21 8.92 -11.77
C LYS A 254 -4.20 10.42 -12.07
N ILE A 255 -3.60 10.85 -13.19
CA ILE A 255 -3.53 12.28 -13.55
C ILE A 255 -4.92 12.88 -13.77
N ASN A 256 -5.87 12.09 -14.30
CA ASN A 256 -7.24 12.56 -14.55
C ASN A 256 -8.17 12.40 -13.34
N GLY A 257 -7.68 11.91 -12.19
CA GLY A 257 -8.51 11.67 -11.00
C GLY A 257 -9.59 10.61 -11.21
N PHE A 258 -9.40 9.70 -12.18
CA PHE A 258 -10.32 8.60 -12.40
C PHE A 258 -10.19 7.56 -11.28
N LEU A 259 -11.30 6.88 -10.98
CA LEU A 259 -11.34 5.84 -9.95
C LEU A 259 -10.36 4.70 -10.26
N ASP A 260 -9.70 4.18 -9.22
CA ASP A 260 -8.60 3.22 -9.34
C ASP A 260 -8.98 1.92 -10.09
N TYR A 261 -10.27 1.53 -10.13
CA TYR A 261 -10.72 0.36 -10.88
C TYR A 261 -10.54 0.49 -12.39
N TYR A 262 -10.38 1.71 -12.92
CA TYR A 262 -10.12 1.92 -14.34
C TYR A 262 -8.76 1.37 -14.78
N THR A 263 -7.84 1.11 -13.84
CA THR A 263 -6.52 0.52 -14.13
C THR A 263 -6.63 -0.86 -14.79
N PHE A 264 -7.77 -1.53 -14.60
CA PHE A 264 -8.16 -2.73 -15.35
C PHE A 264 -7.98 -2.57 -16.86
N PHE A 265 -8.31 -1.41 -17.46
CA PHE A 265 -8.30 -1.27 -18.91
C PHE A 265 -6.91 -1.50 -19.53
N GLY A 266 -5.85 -1.06 -18.85
CA GLY A 266 -4.48 -1.33 -19.29
C GLY A 266 -4.13 -2.82 -19.24
N TYR A 267 -4.44 -3.49 -18.13
CA TYR A 267 -4.22 -4.92 -17.99
C TYR A 267 -5.10 -5.74 -18.94
N ALA A 268 -6.35 -5.34 -19.17
CA ALA A 268 -7.25 -5.95 -20.14
C ALA A 268 -6.70 -5.84 -21.55
N ALA A 269 -6.25 -4.65 -21.96
CA ALA A 269 -5.63 -4.45 -23.26
C ALA A 269 -4.36 -5.30 -23.41
N ALA A 270 -3.54 -5.41 -22.36
CA ALA A 270 -2.36 -6.28 -22.37
C ALA A 270 -2.75 -7.76 -22.52
N VAL A 271 -3.73 -8.25 -21.78
CA VAL A 271 -4.22 -9.64 -21.87
C VAL A 271 -4.85 -9.92 -23.23
N ILE A 272 -5.63 -9.00 -23.79
CA ILE A 272 -6.19 -9.10 -25.15
C ILE A 272 -5.05 -9.17 -26.17
N THR A 273 -4.02 -8.35 -26.03
CA THR A 273 -2.85 -8.38 -26.92
C THR A 273 -2.13 -9.73 -26.84
N LEU A 274 -1.95 -10.28 -25.64
CA LEU A 274 -1.41 -11.63 -25.45
C LEU A 274 -2.33 -12.67 -26.11
N PHE A 275 -3.65 -12.54 -26.02
CA PHE A 275 -4.60 -13.47 -26.65
C PHE A 275 -4.51 -13.45 -28.18
N VAL A 276 -4.35 -12.25 -28.77
CA VAL A 276 -4.10 -12.09 -30.20
C VAL A 276 -2.79 -12.79 -30.60
N LEU A 277 -1.70 -12.57 -29.84
CA LEU A 277 -0.42 -13.24 -30.10
C LEU A 277 -0.51 -14.76 -29.99
N TRP A 278 -1.28 -15.25 -29.04
CA TRP A 278 -1.55 -16.68 -28.90
C TRP A 278 -2.31 -17.22 -30.11
N LYS A 279 -3.38 -16.54 -30.54
CA LYS A 279 -4.18 -16.92 -31.72
C LYS A 279 -3.32 -17.03 -33.00
N PHE A 280 -2.29 -16.20 -33.12
CA PHE A 280 -1.32 -16.23 -34.22
C PHE A 280 -0.09 -17.12 -33.95
N ASN A 281 -0.15 -18.01 -32.95
CA ASN A 281 0.93 -18.93 -32.55
C ASN A 281 2.28 -18.25 -32.28
N LYS A 282 2.28 -16.98 -31.84
CA LYS A 282 3.50 -16.24 -31.47
C LYS A 282 3.91 -16.47 -30.02
N ILE A 283 2.93 -16.81 -29.17
CA ILE A 283 3.13 -17.23 -27.78
C ILE A 283 2.32 -18.49 -27.50
N TYR A 284 2.65 -19.22 -26.44
CA TYR A 284 1.93 -20.43 -26.06
C TYR A 284 0.77 -20.07 -25.13
N TYR A 285 -0.35 -20.81 -25.19
CA TYR A 285 -1.49 -20.64 -24.24
C TYR A 285 -1.05 -20.65 -22.77
N LEU A 286 0.03 -21.36 -22.48
CA LEU A 286 0.49 -21.55 -21.12
C LEU A 286 1.32 -20.37 -20.60
N ASP A 287 1.59 -19.40 -21.48
CA ASP A 287 2.15 -18.09 -21.13
C ASP A 287 1.12 -17.19 -20.44
N PHE A 288 -0.14 -17.61 -20.34
CA PHE A 288 -1.13 -17.00 -19.44
C PHE A 288 -1.04 -17.49 -18.00
N GLY A 289 -0.29 -18.56 -17.75
CA GLY A 289 -0.18 -19.19 -16.43
C GLY A 289 -1.45 -19.91 -15.95
N LEU A 290 -2.49 -20.03 -16.79
CA LEU A 290 -3.76 -20.67 -16.43
C LEU A 290 -3.70 -22.18 -16.63
N ARG A 291 -4.00 -22.93 -15.57
CA ARG A 291 -3.99 -24.40 -15.62
C ARG A 291 -5.22 -25.02 -14.98
N ARG A 292 -6.04 -25.69 -15.80
CA ARG A 292 -7.26 -26.36 -15.35
C ARG A 292 -6.98 -27.47 -14.33
N GLU A 293 -5.96 -28.28 -14.56
CA GLU A 293 -5.57 -29.40 -13.69
C GLU A 293 -5.08 -28.97 -12.30
N ARG A 294 -4.67 -27.70 -12.17
CA ARG A 294 -4.15 -27.11 -10.93
C ARG A 294 -5.02 -25.96 -10.44
N ALA A 295 -6.23 -25.79 -11.00
CA ALA A 295 -7.15 -24.73 -10.60
C ALA A 295 -7.42 -24.77 -9.10
N GLY A 296 -7.78 -25.95 -8.57
CA GLY A 296 -8.04 -26.14 -7.14
C GLY A 296 -6.82 -26.09 -6.21
N ARG A 297 -5.59 -25.94 -6.73
CA ARG A 297 -4.38 -25.99 -5.89
C ARG A 297 -3.91 -24.59 -5.54
N GLY A 298 -3.61 -24.40 -4.25
CA GLY A 298 -3.00 -23.17 -3.76
C GLY A 298 -3.96 -22.12 -3.22
N TYR A 299 -5.28 -22.33 -3.32
CA TYR A 299 -6.26 -21.43 -2.69
C TYR A 299 -6.14 -21.40 -1.17
N PHE A 300 -5.86 -22.53 -0.53
CA PHE A 300 -5.59 -22.59 0.91
C PHE A 300 -4.33 -21.82 1.29
N LEU A 301 -3.26 -21.97 0.50
CA LEU A 301 -2.01 -21.21 0.67
C LEU A 301 -2.22 -19.71 0.48
N ALA A 302 -2.99 -19.33 -0.54
CA ALA A 302 -3.40 -17.96 -0.79
C ALA A 302 -4.21 -17.42 0.40
N LEU A 303 -5.17 -18.17 0.93
CA LEU A 303 -5.96 -17.72 2.07
C LEU A 303 -5.08 -17.48 3.31
N ILE A 304 -4.18 -18.41 3.64
CA ILE A 304 -3.23 -18.24 4.75
C ILE A 304 -2.36 -17.01 4.53
N ALA A 305 -1.81 -16.85 3.33
CA ALA A 305 -0.96 -15.71 3.01
C ALA A 305 -1.73 -14.38 3.12
N ALA A 306 -2.98 -14.34 2.67
CA ALA A 306 -3.81 -13.17 2.80
C ALA A 306 -4.07 -12.82 4.27
N VAL A 307 -4.44 -13.81 5.10
CA VAL A 307 -4.65 -13.61 6.55
C VAL A 307 -3.38 -13.08 7.21
N LEU A 308 -2.20 -13.59 6.85
CA LEU A 308 -0.93 -13.10 7.39
C LEU A 308 -0.63 -11.66 6.95
N VAL A 309 -0.79 -11.34 5.67
CA VAL A 309 -0.52 -10.00 5.13
C VAL A 309 -1.49 -8.97 5.72
N ILE A 310 -2.77 -9.33 5.85
CA ILE A 310 -3.79 -8.44 6.43
C ILE A 310 -3.60 -8.32 7.94
N GLY A 311 -3.39 -9.43 8.64
CA GLY A 311 -3.11 -9.43 10.08
C GLY A 311 -1.87 -8.60 10.43
N ALA A 312 -0.84 -8.67 9.59
CA ALA A 312 0.38 -7.88 9.72
C ALA A 312 0.19 -6.38 9.49
N THR A 313 -0.78 -5.98 8.66
CA THR A 313 -0.96 -4.58 8.25
C THR A 313 -2.08 -3.87 9.00
N ARG A 314 -3.08 -4.61 9.48
CA ARG A 314 -4.29 -4.06 10.11
C ARG A 314 -4.63 -4.67 11.46
N GLY A 315 -3.86 -5.67 11.93
CA GLY A 315 -4.20 -6.41 13.15
C GLY A 315 -5.26 -7.49 12.91
N LEU A 316 -5.73 -8.11 14.00
CA LEU A 316 -6.76 -9.15 13.90
C LEU A 316 -8.14 -8.51 13.66
N PRO A 317 -8.95 -9.07 12.75
CA PRO A 317 -10.31 -8.57 12.48
C PRO A 317 -11.19 -8.68 13.74
N GLY A 318 -11.88 -7.60 14.09
CA GLY A 318 -12.96 -7.61 15.10
C GLY A 318 -14.28 -8.18 14.56
N GLY A 319 -14.49 -8.13 13.24
CA GLY A 319 -15.66 -8.71 12.58
C GLY A 319 -15.62 -8.62 11.05
N ILE A 320 -16.60 -9.23 10.37
CA ILE A 320 -16.75 -9.18 8.90
C ILE A 320 -18.10 -8.54 8.56
N ASN A 321 -18.09 -7.49 7.74
CA ASN A 321 -19.29 -6.86 7.19
C ASN A 321 -19.78 -7.63 5.96
N PHE A 322 -20.53 -8.71 6.16
CA PHE A 322 -21.07 -9.47 5.05
C PHE A 322 -22.46 -8.94 4.64
N ALA A 323 -22.51 -8.16 3.56
CA ALA A 323 -23.74 -7.60 3.00
C ALA A 323 -24.48 -8.57 2.04
N GLY A 324 -24.26 -9.88 2.18
CA GLY A 324 -24.92 -10.89 1.36
C GLY A 324 -24.37 -10.99 -0.07
N LEU A 325 -25.28 -11.07 -1.06
CA LEU A 325 -24.93 -11.26 -2.48
C LEU A 325 -24.02 -10.14 -3.02
N LYS A 326 -24.21 -8.90 -2.55
CA LYS A 326 -23.43 -7.73 -2.99
C LYS A 326 -21.94 -7.97 -2.76
N THR A 327 -21.57 -8.36 -1.54
CA THR A 327 -20.19 -8.69 -1.15
C THR A 327 -19.57 -9.79 -2.02
N VAL A 328 -20.37 -10.79 -2.43
CA VAL A 328 -19.90 -11.86 -3.33
C VAL A 328 -19.67 -11.34 -4.75
N VAL A 329 -20.59 -10.52 -5.27
CA VAL A 329 -20.46 -9.91 -6.60
C VAL A 329 -19.23 -9.01 -6.64
N ASP A 330 -19.03 -8.18 -5.62
CA ASP A 330 -17.89 -7.28 -5.53
C ASP A 330 -16.56 -8.05 -5.53
N PHE A 331 -16.47 -9.14 -4.76
CA PHE A 331 -15.30 -10.03 -4.80
C PHE A 331 -15.07 -10.63 -6.19
N VAL A 332 -16.13 -11.13 -6.85
CA VAL A 332 -16.02 -11.74 -8.19
C VAL A 332 -15.56 -10.70 -9.22
N LEU A 333 -16.05 -9.46 -9.13
CA LEU A 333 -15.62 -8.36 -9.99
C LEU A 333 -14.15 -8.01 -9.75
N ILE A 334 -13.71 -7.86 -8.49
CA ILE A 334 -12.29 -7.63 -8.16
C ILE A 334 -11.43 -8.79 -8.68
N PHE A 335 -11.90 -10.03 -8.56
CA PHE A 335 -11.19 -11.20 -9.09
C PHE A 335 -11.05 -11.18 -10.61
N LEU A 336 -12.14 -10.96 -11.34
CA LEU A 336 -12.14 -11.04 -12.80
C LEU A 336 -11.51 -9.80 -13.47
N LEU A 337 -11.70 -8.62 -12.89
CA LEU A 337 -11.26 -7.36 -13.47
C LEU A 337 -9.90 -6.92 -12.96
N ILE A 338 -9.53 -7.19 -11.70
CA ILE A 338 -8.25 -6.69 -11.16
C ILE A 338 -7.26 -7.84 -11.00
N GLY A 339 -7.60 -8.83 -10.18
CA GLY A 339 -6.67 -9.91 -9.80
C GLY A 339 -6.24 -10.75 -11.00
N LEU A 340 -7.20 -11.27 -11.78
CA LEU A 340 -6.92 -12.21 -12.86
C LEU A 340 -6.07 -11.58 -13.98
N PRO A 341 -6.41 -10.41 -14.56
CA PRO A 341 -5.61 -9.83 -15.64
C PRO A 341 -4.20 -9.44 -15.18
N ARG A 342 -4.08 -8.87 -13.98
CA ARG A 342 -2.79 -8.46 -13.39
C ARG A 342 -1.87 -9.65 -13.17
N GLU A 343 -2.39 -10.76 -12.64
CA GLU A 343 -1.62 -11.97 -12.39
C GLU A 343 -1.32 -12.76 -13.67
N MET A 344 -2.22 -12.77 -14.65
CA MET A 344 -1.94 -13.31 -15.99
C MET A 344 -0.78 -12.57 -16.66
N PHE A 345 -0.71 -11.25 -16.53
CA PHE A 345 0.40 -10.46 -17.07
C PHE A 345 1.70 -10.70 -16.29
N TRP A 346 1.73 -10.40 -14.99
CA TRP A 346 2.97 -10.41 -14.22
C TRP A 346 3.51 -11.82 -13.97
N ARG A 347 2.67 -12.77 -13.58
CA ARG A 347 3.09 -14.13 -13.17
C ARG A 347 2.97 -15.08 -14.35
N GLY A 348 1.84 -15.01 -15.05
CA GLY A 348 1.59 -15.79 -16.25
C GLY A 348 2.63 -15.50 -17.33
N PHE A 349 2.75 -14.25 -17.79
CA PHE A 349 3.58 -13.88 -18.94
C PHE A 349 5.02 -13.50 -18.54
N ILE A 350 5.21 -12.40 -17.78
CA ILE A 350 6.54 -11.85 -17.46
C ILE A 350 7.41 -12.87 -16.71
N GLN A 351 6.92 -13.41 -15.58
CA GLN A 351 7.70 -14.32 -14.75
C GLN A 351 8.00 -15.65 -15.46
N THR A 352 7.06 -16.17 -16.27
CA THR A 352 7.29 -17.38 -17.09
C THR A 352 8.35 -17.14 -18.14
N PHE A 353 8.28 -16.01 -18.86
CA PHE A 353 9.29 -15.64 -19.84
C PHE A 353 10.68 -15.60 -19.20
N LEU A 354 10.82 -14.89 -18.08
CA LEU A 354 12.08 -14.78 -17.36
C LEU A 354 12.55 -16.13 -16.81
N CYS A 355 11.62 -17.00 -16.38
CA CYS A 355 11.93 -18.34 -15.89
C CYS A 355 12.54 -19.22 -16.98
N ARG A 356 12.06 -19.10 -18.22
CA ARG A 356 12.63 -19.81 -19.38
C ARG A 356 14.03 -19.34 -19.73
N ARG A 357 14.32 -18.06 -19.50
CA ARG A 357 15.60 -17.46 -19.88
C ARG A 357 16.69 -17.61 -18.82
N TYR A 358 16.34 -17.40 -17.56
CA TYR A 358 17.29 -17.28 -16.45
C TYR A 358 17.07 -18.29 -15.32
N GLY A 359 16.01 -19.11 -15.41
CA GLY A 359 15.62 -20.04 -14.36
C GLY A 359 14.72 -19.40 -13.29
N PRO A 360 14.14 -20.22 -12.39
CA PRO A 360 13.04 -19.80 -11.51
C PRO A 360 13.44 -18.78 -10.45
N ASN A 361 14.60 -18.91 -9.82
CA ASN A 361 14.99 -18.00 -8.74
C ASN A 361 15.29 -16.59 -9.29
N ILE A 362 16.04 -16.53 -10.39
CA ILE A 362 16.38 -15.26 -11.05
C ILE A 362 15.12 -14.62 -11.63
N SER A 363 14.20 -15.42 -12.20
CA SER A 363 12.95 -14.88 -12.73
C SER A 363 12.06 -14.26 -11.65
N LEU A 364 11.98 -14.87 -10.47
CA LEU A 364 11.26 -14.31 -9.35
C LEU A 364 11.83 -12.94 -8.95
N ILE A 365 13.15 -12.86 -8.76
CA ILE A 365 13.83 -11.62 -8.38
C ILE A 365 13.63 -10.53 -9.45
N LEU A 366 13.83 -10.86 -10.73
CA LEU A 366 13.67 -9.89 -11.81
C LEU A 366 12.22 -9.40 -11.94
N THR A 367 11.22 -10.29 -11.79
CA THR A 367 9.82 -9.86 -11.78
C THR A 367 9.52 -8.92 -10.61
N VAL A 368 10.04 -9.21 -9.41
CA VAL A 368 9.89 -8.33 -8.25
C VAL A 368 10.49 -6.95 -8.50
N LEU A 369 11.70 -6.89 -9.05
CA LEU A 369 12.36 -5.63 -9.39
C LEU A 369 11.60 -4.84 -10.45
N LEU A 370 11.03 -5.51 -11.46
CA LEU A 370 10.22 -4.85 -12.49
C LEU A 370 8.93 -4.26 -11.92
N VAL A 371 8.25 -4.96 -11.01
CA VAL A 371 7.05 -4.45 -10.33
C VAL A 371 7.41 -3.24 -9.46
N ALA A 372 8.51 -3.32 -8.70
CA ALA A 372 8.99 -2.21 -7.88
C ALA A 372 9.34 -0.97 -8.71
N ALA A 373 10.06 -1.16 -9.83
CA ALA A 373 10.44 -0.09 -10.73
C ALA A 373 9.20 0.55 -11.40
N ALA A 374 8.22 -0.26 -11.81
CA ALA A 374 6.97 0.25 -12.36
C ALA A 374 6.22 1.11 -11.33
N ARG A 375 6.13 0.67 -10.07
CA ARG A 375 5.49 1.45 -9.00
C ARG A 375 6.23 2.76 -8.73
N LEU A 376 7.56 2.72 -8.61
CA LEU A 376 8.36 3.92 -8.42
C LEU A 376 8.17 4.92 -9.56
N ALA A 377 8.15 4.45 -10.80
CA ALA A 377 7.91 5.30 -11.96
C ALA A 377 6.53 5.97 -11.90
N ILE A 378 5.48 5.25 -11.48
CA ILE A 378 4.14 5.82 -11.31
C ILE A 378 4.16 6.92 -10.26
N ILE A 379 4.73 6.66 -9.07
CA ILE A 379 4.80 7.66 -7.98
C ILE A 379 5.53 8.93 -8.45
N ILE A 380 6.69 8.79 -9.10
CA ILE A 380 7.47 9.93 -9.60
C ILE A 380 6.66 10.78 -10.61
N ILE A 381 5.83 10.15 -11.44
CA ILE A 381 5.08 10.83 -12.49
C ILE A 381 3.80 11.47 -11.95
N THR A 382 3.06 10.77 -11.07
CA THR A 382 1.71 11.21 -10.65
C THR A 382 1.74 12.02 -9.36
N GLU A 383 2.63 11.70 -8.43
CA GLU A 383 2.69 12.25 -7.08
C GLU A 383 4.16 12.51 -6.67
N PRO A 384 4.91 13.38 -7.38
CA PRO A 384 6.36 13.52 -7.19
C PRO A 384 6.75 13.93 -5.76
N TRP A 385 5.89 14.68 -5.07
CA TRP A 385 6.08 15.11 -3.69
C TRP A 385 6.10 13.92 -2.69
N MET A 386 5.52 12.76 -3.05
CA MET A 386 5.57 11.56 -2.21
C MET A 386 7.00 11.03 -2.04
N ILE A 387 7.95 11.39 -2.92
CA ILE A 387 9.36 11.00 -2.79
C ILE A 387 9.96 11.61 -1.51
N ASP A 388 9.52 12.80 -1.12
CA ASP A 388 9.97 13.48 0.09
C ASP A 388 9.31 12.90 1.36
N TYR A 389 8.25 12.11 1.21
CA TYR A 389 7.60 11.41 2.32
C TYR A 389 8.36 10.12 2.69
N PRO A 390 8.96 10.00 3.89
CA PRO A 390 9.91 8.93 4.17
C PRO A 390 9.36 7.51 4.07
N TYR A 391 8.08 7.32 4.39
CA TYR A 391 7.45 6.00 4.35
C TYR A 391 7.16 5.52 2.92
N THR A 392 7.22 6.39 1.91
CA THR A 392 7.15 6.00 0.49
C THR A 392 8.26 5.00 0.12
N TYR A 393 9.43 5.10 0.77
CA TYR A 393 10.50 4.13 0.58
C TYR A 393 10.14 2.75 1.15
N VAL A 394 9.37 2.67 2.24
CA VAL A 394 8.85 1.39 2.77
C VAL A 394 7.94 0.73 1.74
N GLU A 395 7.11 1.53 1.05
CA GLU A 395 6.24 1.04 -0.03
C GLU A 395 7.05 0.42 -1.17
N VAL A 396 7.96 1.21 -1.74
CA VAL A 396 8.67 0.88 -2.98
C VAL A 396 9.72 -0.21 -2.76
N ALA A 397 10.33 -0.28 -1.57
CA ALA A 397 11.42 -1.22 -1.29
C ALA A 397 10.98 -2.49 -0.55
N VAL A 398 9.87 -2.46 0.20
CA VAL A 398 9.44 -3.62 1.00
C VAL A 398 8.03 -4.08 0.68
N LEU A 399 7.02 -3.21 0.76
CA LEU A 399 5.62 -3.66 0.65
C LEU A 399 5.29 -4.18 -0.75
N VAL A 400 5.54 -3.36 -1.77
CA VAL A 400 5.25 -3.73 -3.17
C VAL A 400 6.16 -4.87 -3.65
N PRO A 401 7.49 -4.83 -3.42
CA PRO A 401 8.37 -5.95 -3.76
C PRO A 401 8.03 -7.22 -2.98
N GLY A 402 7.70 -7.10 -1.70
CA GLY A 402 7.36 -8.19 -0.80
C GLY A 402 6.09 -8.90 -1.23
N ALA A 403 5.02 -8.16 -1.52
CA ALA A 403 3.80 -8.72 -2.08
C ALA A 403 4.06 -9.37 -3.45
N ALA A 404 4.87 -8.74 -4.31
CA ALA A 404 5.27 -9.32 -5.58
C ALA A 404 6.03 -10.64 -5.41
N LEU A 405 6.91 -10.71 -4.40
CA LEU A 405 7.69 -11.89 -4.05
C LEU A 405 6.81 -13.03 -3.53
N VAL A 406 5.86 -12.73 -2.63
CA VAL A 406 4.89 -13.71 -2.10
C VAL A 406 4.02 -14.26 -3.22
N LEU A 407 3.44 -13.41 -4.07
CA LEU A 407 2.63 -13.82 -5.22
C LEU A 407 3.44 -14.64 -6.23
N GLY A 408 4.65 -14.19 -6.56
CA GLY A 408 5.53 -14.87 -7.50
C GLY A 408 6.04 -16.21 -6.97
N PHE A 409 6.28 -16.33 -5.66
CA PHE A 409 6.64 -17.59 -5.02
C PHE A 409 5.45 -18.55 -4.99
N LEU A 410 4.26 -18.07 -4.66
CA LEU A 410 3.02 -18.85 -4.73
C LEU A 410 2.82 -19.40 -6.14
N TYR A 411 2.98 -18.56 -7.17
CA TYR A 411 2.90 -18.99 -8.57
C TYR A 411 3.89 -20.12 -8.90
N GLN A 412 5.13 -20.05 -8.40
CA GLN A 412 6.11 -21.13 -8.61
C GLN A 412 5.72 -22.44 -7.93
N ARG A 413 5.01 -22.39 -6.80
CA ARG A 413 4.56 -23.57 -6.03
C ARG A 413 3.23 -24.14 -6.50
N THR A 414 2.37 -23.33 -7.11
CA THR A 414 1.07 -23.78 -7.62
C THR A 414 1.14 -24.09 -9.12
N GLU A 415 2.10 -23.47 -9.80
CA GLU A 415 2.23 -23.45 -11.26
C GLU A 415 0.99 -22.85 -11.95
N ASN A 416 0.24 -21.99 -11.25
CA ASN A 416 -1.04 -21.48 -11.69
C ASN A 416 -1.28 -20.03 -11.23
N SER A 417 -1.56 -19.13 -12.18
CA SER A 417 -1.85 -17.71 -11.90
C SER A 417 -3.16 -17.51 -11.16
N LEU A 418 -4.11 -18.46 -11.21
CA LEU A 418 -5.39 -18.37 -10.48
C LEU A 418 -5.22 -18.27 -8.96
N ALA A 419 -4.24 -18.96 -8.38
CA ALA A 419 -3.97 -18.88 -6.95
C ALA A 419 -3.38 -17.50 -6.57
N GLY A 420 -2.53 -16.95 -7.44
CA GLY A 420 -2.04 -15.58 -7.31
C GLY A 420 -3.17 -14.57 -7.44
N ALA A 421 -4.06 -14.74 -8.43
CA ALA A 421 -5.21 -13.87 -8.66
C ALA A 421 -6.13 -13.86 -7.45
N PHE A 422 -6.40 -15.04 -6.88
CA PHE A 422 -7.21 -15.17 -5.68
C PHE A 422 -6.56 -14.49 -4.48
N LEU A 423 -5.25 -14.70 -4.24
CA LEU A 423 -4.52 -14.00 -3.18
C LEU A 423 -4.59 -12.48 -3.36
N HIS A 424 -4.29 -11.99 -4.56
CA HIS A 424 -4.30 -10.57 -4.88
C HIS A 424 -5.68 -9.96 -4.63
N SER A 425 -6.74 -10.61 -5.10
CA SER A 425 -8.11 -10.15 -4.90
C SER A 425 -8.53 -10.16 -3.46
N ILE A 426 -8.15 -11.18 -2.68
CA ILE A 426 -8.43 -11.19 -1.23
C ILE A 426 -7.74 -10.03 -0.52
N ILE A 427 -6.48 -9.75 -0.87
CA ILE A 427 -5.71 -8.66 -0.25
C ILE A 427 -6.37 -7.30 -0.49
N ILE A 428 -6.90 -7.06 -1.70
CA ILE A 428 -7.63 -5.82 -2.03
C ILE A 428 -9.01 -5.80 -1.36
N PHE A 429 -9.72 -6.93 -1.40
CA PHE A 429 -11.10 -7.02 -0.96
C PHE A 429 -11.24 -6.95 0.56
N LEU A 430 -10.50 -7.77 1.32
CA LEU A 430 -10.75 -7.92 2.74
C LEU A 430 -10.63 -6.62 3.58
N PRO A 431 -9.69 -5.70 3.32
CA PRO A 431 -9.62 -4.43 4.05
C PRO A 431 -10.90 -3.58 4.02
N GLU A 432 -11.73 -3.73 3.00
CA GLU A 432 -13.01 -3.00 2.86
C GLU A 432 -14.16 -3.66 3.63
N TYR A 433 -14.07 -4.98 3.87
CA TYR A 433 -15.15 -5.78 4.45
C TYR A 433 -14.85 -6.31 5.85
N ILE A 434 -13.67 -5.99 6.40
CA ILE A 434 -13.29 -6.33 7.78
C ILE A 434 -13.44 -5.09 8.68
N PHE A 435 -14.16 -5.26 9.79
CA PHE A 435 -14.12 -4.33 10.92
C PHE A 435 -12.90 -4.65 11.78
N TYR A 436 -12.20 -3.61 12.22
CA TYR A 436 -11.08 -3.70 13.15
C TYR A 436 -11.50 -3.09 14.47
#